data_AF-A0A165DSG6-F1
#
_entry.id   AF-A0A165DSG6-F1
#
_cell.length_a   1.000
_cell.length_b   1.000
_cell.length_c   1.000
_cell.angle_alpha   90.00
_cell.angle_beta   90.00
_cell.angle_gamma   90.00
#
_symmetry.space_group_name_H-M   'P 1'
#
loop_
_entity.id
_entity.type
_entity.pdbx_description
1 polymer ?
#
loop_
_entity_poly.entity_id
_entity_poly.type
_entity_poly.pdbx_seq_one_letter_code
_entity_poly.pdbx_strand_id
1 'polypeptide(L)'
;LLELISIHSLNVAPNVTAWASTLETFWYRRGYTVAEKRVFRTRLGNALHWYQVVKNQMEAAVSRAAGDNETSVDTHASPSGDTSSSDARGTHEPATTNEGASSDDNQYNARRRPAGGRPAEYLRERCPLCFGGPRPIGAYFLLRSHVIVCLDANFSQKRRRSNYTDPALSYENSRFVDPCDVERMEKEVEEKRSKVTRKRKKGTSAKLDDAVLDECEHSFLAAQEKVTKASKNYYADTGLMAILCRHDQVL
;
A
#
# COMPACT_ATOMS: atom_id res chain seq x y z
N LEU A 1 21.79 -15.84 14.23
CA LEU A 1 20.52 -16.19 14.93
C LEU A 1 19.43 -15.15 14.66
N LEU A 2 19.60 -13.88 15.03
CA LEU A 2 18.55 -12.87 14.83
C LEU A 2 18.14 -12.74 13.36
N GLU A 3 19.11 -12.75 12.44
CA GLU A 3 18.85 -12.80 11.00
C GLU A 3 17.97 -14.00 10.57
N LEU A 4 18.29 -15.21 11.05
CA LEU A 4 17.50 -16.40 10.79
C LEU A 4 16.06 -16.24 11.29
N ILE A 5 15.87 -15.69 12.49
CA ILE A 5 14.54 -15.42 13.06
C ILE A 5 13.79 -14.39 12.21
N SER A 6 14.48 -13.34 11.74
CA SER A 6 13.90 -12.32 10.86
C SER A 6 13.49 -12.89 9.51
N ILE A 7 14.32 -13.71 8.87
CA ILE A 7 13.98 -14.39 7.60
C ILE A 7 12.81 -15.35 7.80
N HIS A 8 12.81 -16.14 8.89
CA HIS A 8 11.69 -17.03 9.20
C HIS A 8 10.38 -16.26 9.40
N SER A 9 10.45 -15.08 10.02
CA SER A 9 9.29 -14.21 10.25
C SER A 9 8.69 -13.61 8.96
N LEU A 10 9.37 -13.74 7.82
CA LEU A 10 8.80 -13.40 6.50
C LEU A 10 7.97 -14.54 5.91
N ASN A 11 8.17 -15.77 6.40
CA ASN A 11 7.52 -16.97 5.87
C ASN A 11 6.40 -17.49 6.79
N VAL A 12 6.39 -17.06 8.06
CA VAL A 12 5.40 -17.43 9.07
C VAL A 12 5.16 -16.25 10.00
N ALA A 13 3.96 -16.16 10.59
CA ALA A 13 3.64 -15.14 11.59
C ALA A 13 4.74 -15.04 12.68
N PRO A 14 5.30 -13.83 12.92
CA PRO A 14 6.39 -13.65 13.88
C PRO A 14 6.00 -14.15 15.28
N ASN A 15 6.75 -15.11 15.82
CA ASN A 15 6.44 -15.71 17.12
C ASN A 15 7.69 -15.78 18.01
N VAL A 16 8.00 -14.66 18.67
CA VAL A 16 9.11 -14.56 19.62
C VAL A 16 8.98 -15.56 20.77
N THR A 17 7.74 -15.89 21.18
CA THR A 17 7.50 -16.87 22.25
C THR A 17 7.96 -18.26 21.83
N ALA A 18 7.58 -18.71 20.64
CA ALA A 18 8.01 -20.02 20.11
C ALA A 18 9.53 -20.10 19.95
N TRP A 19 10.16 -19.04 19.42
CA TRP A 19 11.62 -18.96 19.32
C TRP A 19 12.30 -19.00 20.69
N ALA A 20 11.79 -18.26 21.66
CA ALA A 20 12.32 -18.25 23.02
C ALA A 20 12.27 -19.65 23.65
N SER A 21 11.11 -20.31 23.60
CA SER A 21 10.94 -21.68 24.13
C SER A 21 11.81 -22.70 23.39
N THR A 22 11.99 -22.54 22.09
CA THR A 22 12.87 -23.41 21.28
C THR A 22 14.32 -23.27 21.71
N LEU A 23 14.82 -22.05 21.86
CA LEU A 23 16.20 -21.77 22.28
C LEU A 23 16.46 -22.23 23.72
N GLU A 24 15.51 -22.01 24.63
CA GLU A 24 15.58 -22.53 26.00
C GLU A 24 15.74 -24.06 26.01
N THR A 25 14.90 -24.76 25.25
CA THR A 25 14.95 -26.23 25.17
C THR A 25 16.26 -26.71 24.53
N PHE A 26 16.72 -26.01 23.50
CA PHE A 26 17.97 -26.32 22.79
C PHE A 26 19.20 -26.19 23.70
N TRP A 27 19.25 -25.16 24.55
CA TRP A 27 20.35 -24.95 25.50
C TRP A 27 20.26 -25.86 26.72
N TYR A 28 19.05 -26.10 27.23
CA TYR A 28 18.82 -27.06 28.32
C TYR A 28 19.36 -28.45 27.99
N ARG A 29 19.11 -28.94 26.77
CA ARG A 29 19.63 -30.22 26.27
C ARG A 29 21.17 -30.29 26.20
N ARG A 30 21.86 -29.15 26.30
CA ARG A 30 23.33 -29.04 26.29
C ARG A 30 23.91 -28.73 27.68
N GLY A 31 23.08 -28.79 28.73
CA GLY A 31 23.51 -28.52 30.10
C GLY A 31 23.49 -27.04 30.50
N TYR A 32 22.96 -26.15 29.67
CA TYR A 32 22.84 -24.73 30.01
C TYR A 32 21.44 -24.42 30.55
N THR A 33 21.35 -23.77 31.70
CA THR A 33 20.07 -23.37 32.33
C THR A 33 19.79 -21.88 32.14
N VAL A 34 18.63 -21.55 31.57
CA VAL A 34 18.10 -20.18 31.53
C VAL A 34 17.31 -19.94 32.81
N ALA A 35 17.81 -19.09 33.70
CA ALA A 35 17.23 -18.87 35.04
C ALA A 35 15.80 -18.33 34.99
N GLU A 36 15.49 -17.41 34.06
CA GLU A 36 14.19 -16.76 33.98
C GLU A 36 13.65 -16.72 32.54
N LYS A 37 12.76 -17.66 32.21
CA LYS A 37 12.14 -17.80 30.88
C LYS A 37 11.48 -16.52 30.39
N ARG A 38 10.74 -15.84 31.28
CA ARG A 38 10.04 -14.60 30.96
C ARG A 38 11.03 -13.49 30.57
N VAL A 39 12.14 -13.37 31.30
CA VAL A 39 13.18 -12.38 31.02
C VAL A 39 13.89 -12.70 29.72
N PHE A 40 14.18 -13.98 29.44
CA PHE A 40 14.81 -14.39 28.19
C PHE A 40 13.94 -14.05 26.97
N ARG A 41 12.65 -14.39 27.00
CA ARG A 41 11.71 -14.03 25.92
C ARG A 41 11.67 -12.52 25.68
N THR A 42 11.57 -11.72 26.73
CA THR A 42 11.56 -10.24 26.60
C THR A 42 12.86 -9.72 26.01
N ARG A 43 14.02 -10.22 26.48
CA ARG A 43 15.34 -9.85 25.94
C ARG A 43 15.49 -10.23 24.48
N LEU A 44 15.03 -11.43 24.09
CA LEU A 44 15.04 -11.88 22.70
C LEU A 44 14.16 -10.98 21.82
N GLY A 45 12.96 -10.62 22.29
CA GLY A 45 12.08 -9.70 21.59
C GLY A 45 12.72 -8.33 21.38
N ASN A 46 13.32 -7.76 22.42
CA ASN A 46 14.02 -6.49 22.33
C ASN A 46 15.23 -6.56 21.38
N ALA A 47 16.02 -7.62 21.46
CA ALA A 47 17.16 -7.82 20.56
C ALA A 47 16.72 -7.96 19.10
N LEU A 48 15.64 -8.70 18.83
CA LEU A 48 15.07 -8.86 17.50
C LEU A 48 14.54 -7.53 16.96
N HIS A 49 13.83 -6.76 17.79
CA HIS A 49 13.34 -5.43 17.42
C HIS A 49 14.49 -4.51 17.02
N TRP A 50 15.51 -4.35 17.86
CA TRP A 50 16.65 -3.48 17.55
C TRP A 50 17.47 -3.97 16.36
N TYR A 51 17.60 -5.29 16.18
CA TYR A 51 18.21 -5.85 14.98
C TYR A 51 17.45 -5.44 13.70
N GLN A 52 16.12 -5.50 13.71
CA GLN A 52 15.30 -5.05 12.58
C GLN A 52 15.44 -3.55 12.33
N VAL A 53 15.50 -2.73 13.38
CA VAL A 53 15.73 -1.28 13.25
C VAL A 53 17.07 -0.99 12.57
N VAL A 54 18.16 -1.59 13.05
CA VAL A 54 19.50 -1.38 12.47
C VAL A 54 19.55 -1.89 11.03
N LYS A 55 18.95 -3.05 10.73
CA LYS A 55 18.89 -3.58 9.37
C LYS A 55 18.15 -2.62 8.42
N ASN A 56 17.01 -2.09 8.85
CA ASN A 56 16.24 -1.17 8.03
C ASN A 56 16.97 0.18 7.83
N GLN A 57 17.69 0.67 8.84
CA GLN A 57 18.53 1.86 8.72
C GLN A 57 19.72 1.63 7.77
N MET A 58 20.32 0.43 7.78
CA MET A 58 21.37 0.04 6.85
C MET A 58 20.83 0.03 5.41
N GLU A 59 19.69 -0.62 5.17
CA GLU A 59 19.04 -0.67 3.84
C GLU A 59 18.68 0.72 3.32
N ALA A 60 18.23 1.61 4.20
CA ALA A 60 17.99 3.02 3.90
C ALA A 60 19.27 3.78 3.53
N ALA A 61 20.35 3.58 4.30
CA ALA A 61 21.64 4.21 3.99
C ALA A 61 22.22 3.74 2.64
N VAL A 62 22.07 2.45 2.32
CA VAL A 62 22.48 1.89 1.02
C VAL A 62 21.64 2.45 -0.12
N SER A 63 20.31 2.51 0.05
CA SER A 63 19.41 3.08 -0.97
C SER A 63 19.73 4.55 -1.28
N ARG A 64 20.00 5.36 -0.25
CA ARG A 64 20.42 6.76 -0.43
C ARG A 64 21.76 6.88 -1.15
N ALA A 65 22.75 6.11 -0.74
CA ALA A 65 24.07 6.11 -1.39
C ALA A 65 24.00 5.66 -2.86
N ALA A 66 23.08 4.76 -3.20
CA ALA A 66 22.85 4.34 -4.59
C ALA A 66 22.15 5.43 -5.42
N GLY A 67 21.13 6.10 -4.88
CA GLY A 67 20.41 7.19 -5.56
C GLY A 67 21.25 8.44 -5.80
N ASP A 68 22.18 8.76 -4.88
CA ASP A 68 23.14 9.86 -5.05
C ASP A 68 24.12 9.60 -6.21
N ASN A 69 24.34 8.33 -6.56
CA ASN A 69 25.18 7.94 -7.70
C ASN A 69 24.45 8.02 -9.04
N GLU A 70 23.12 7.97 -9.08
CA GLU A 70 22.35 8.09 -10.32
C GLU A 70 22.17 9.56 -10.76
N THR A 71 22.11 10.49 -9.81
CA THR A 71 22.01 11.94 -10.09
C THR A 71 23.29 12.57 -10.63
N SER A 72 24.43 11.88 -10.54
CA SER A 72 25.73 12.37 -10.98
C SER A 72 26.12 11.97 -12.41
N VAL A 73 25.32 11.14 -13.11
CA VAL A 73 25.66 10.63 -14.45
C VAL A 73 25.01 11.43 -15.60
N ASP A 74 24.01 12.28 -15.34
CA ASP A 74 23.28 13.01 -16.39
C ASP A 74 23.90 14.36 -16.84
N THR A 75 25.15 14.66 -16.47
CA THR A 75 25.80 15.95 -16.83
C THR A 75 26.92 15.79 -17.87
N HIS A 76 26.71 15.04 -18.96
CA HIS A 76 27.55 15.16 -20.16
C HIS A 76 26.78 14.87 -21.45
N ALA A 77 25.83 15.75 -21.80
CA ALA A 77 25.40 15.93 -23.18
C ALA A 77 25.58 17.41 -23.56
N SER A 78 26.71 17.74 -24.18
CA SER A 78 26.92 19.04 -24.81
C SER A 78 26.10 19.16 -26.10
N PRO A 79 25.58 20.35 -26.43
CA PRO A 79 24.79 20.60 -27.62
C PRO A 79 25.69 20.90 -28.82
N SER A 80 25.34 20.41 -30.01
CA SER A 80 25.98 20.85 -31.26
C SER A 80 24.94 21.01 -32.36
N GLY A 81 24.89 22.21 -32.93
CA GLY A 81 24.62 22.41 -34.36
C GLY A 81 23.23 22.88 -34.74
N ASP A 82 23.02 24.19 -34.71
CA ASP A 82 22.07 24.89 -35.57
C ASP A 82 22.30 24.56 -37.05
N THR A 83 21.22 24.36 -37.81
CA THR A 83 21.13 24.90 -39.19
C THR A 83 19.67 25.20 -39.53
N SER A 84 19.44 26.45 -39.93
CA SER A 84 18.19 27.06 -40.36
C SER A 84 17.84 26.73 -41.82
N SER A 85 16.54 26.68 -42.15
CA SER A 85 15.82 27.56 -43.10
C SER A 85 14.50 26.90 -43.55
N SER A 86 13.36 27.54 -43.29
CA SER A 86 12.47 28.22 -44.26
C SER A 86 11.67 27.29 -45.19
N ASP A 87 10.35 27.27 -45.04
CA ASP A 87 9.45 27.85 -46.05
C ASP A 87 7.97 27.82 -45.63
N ALA A 88 7.17 28.61 -46.34
CA ALA A 88 6.06 29.39 -45.83
C ALA A 88 4.65 28.86 -46.19
N ARG A 89 3.67 29.43 -45.46
CA ARG A 89 2.30 29.81 -45.87
C ARG A 89 1.24 28.73 -46.11
N GLY A 90 0.10 28.91 -45.42
CA GLY A 90 -1.20 28.39 -45.83
C GLY A 90 -2.30 28.63 -44.80
N THR A 91 -2.97 29.77 -44.90
CA THR A 91 -4.12 30.26 -44.12
C THR A 91 -5.35 29.33 -44.21
N HIS A 92 -6.26 29.40 -43.21
CA HIS A 92 -7.75 29.34 -43.29
C HIS A 92 -8.42 28.48 -42.18
N GLU A 93 -8.94 29.17 -41.15
CA GLU A 93 -10.22 28.86 -40.48
C GLU A 93 -11.37 29.58 -41.24
N PRO A 94 -12.69 29.29 -41.05
CA PRO A 94 -13.34 28.81 -39.82
C PRO A 94 -14.54 27.81 -39.97
N ALA A 95 -15.12 27.46 -38.81
CA ALA A 95 -16.55 27.20 -38.53
C ALA A 95 -17.05 25.75 -38.29
N THR A 96 -17.23 25.43 -37.00
CA THR A 96 -18.44 24.90 -36.30
C THR A 96 -19.34 23.88 -37.02
N THR A 97 -19.65 22.70 -36.45
CA THR A 97 -20.65 22.54 -35.37
C THR A 97 -20.71 21.09 -34.85
N ASN A 98 -20.89 20.98 -33.52
CA ASN A 98 -21.54 19.95 -32.68
C ASN A 98 -21.67 18.50 -33.15
N GLU A 99 -21.18 17.56 -32.34
CA GLU A 99 -21.96 16.63 -31.50
C GLU A 99 -21.01 15.62 -30.82
N GLY A 100 -21.15 15.36 -29.51
CA GLY A 100 -20.46 14.22 -28.90
C GLY A 100 -20.14 14.33 -27.42
N ALA A 101 -21.03 13.75 -26.61
CA ALA A 101 -20.74 13.03 -25.37
C ALA A 101 -19.81 13.67 -24.33
N SER A 102 -20.43 14.15 -23.24
CA SER A 102 -19.82 14.37 -21.93
C SER A 102 -18.97 13.15 -21.52
N SER A 103 -17.64 13.33 -21.53
CA SER A 103 -16.64 12.40 -21.00
C SER A 103 -15.83 13.13 -19.92
N ASP A 104 -16.46 13.34 -18.77
CA ASP A 104 -15.80 13.90 -17.57
C ASP A 104 -14.81 12.91 -16.90
N ASP A 105 -14.76 11.66 -17.36
CA ASP A 105 -13.83 10.65 -16.85
C ASP A 105 -12.37 10.86 -17.29
N ASN A 106 -12.11 11.75 -18.26
CA ASN A 106 -10.79 11.88 -18.88
C ASN A 106 -9.85 12.84 -18.13
N GLN A 107 -10.37 13.68 -17.22
CA GLN A 107 -9.55 14.70 -16.54
C GLN A 107 -8.77 14.14 -15.34
N TYR A 108 -9.26 13.08 -14.69
CA TYR A 108 -8.56 12.43 -13.56
C TYR A 108 -7.34 11.61 -14.00
N ASN A 109 -7.35 11.07 -15.22
CA ASN A 109 -6.29 10.17 -15.72
C ASN A 109 -5.06 10.92 -16.30
N ALA A 110 -5.19 12.19 -16.68
CA ALA A 110 -4.13 12.92 -17.36
C ALA A 110 -3.06 13.47 -16.40
N ARG A 111 -3.42 13.81 -15.14
CA ARG A 111 -2.53 14.55 -14.23
C ARG A 111 -1.51 13.70 -13.46
N ARG A 112 -1.56 12.36 -13.55
CA ARG A 112 -0.67 11.44 -12.80
C ARG A 112 -0.10 10.30 -13.64
N ARG A 113 -0.15 10.36 -14.97
CA ARG A 113 0.49 9.35 -15.80
C ARG A 113 2.01 9.58 -15.75
N PRO A 114 2.82 8.59 -15.28
CA PRO A 114 4.27 8.70 -15.36
C PRO A 114 4.69 8.93 -16.81
N ALA A 115 5.66 9.79 -17.03
CA ALA A 115 6.05 10.35 -18.34
C ALA A 115 6.53 9.34 -19.40
N GLY A 116 6.41 8.02 -19.17
CA GLY A 116 6.85 6.97 -20.11
C GLY A 116 5.88 5.80 -20.25
N GLY A 117 4.62 5.92 -19.82
CA GLY A 117 3.62 4.84 -19.93
C GLY A 117 3.90 3.60 -19.05
N ARG A 118 5.01 3.60 -18.30
CA ARG A 118 5.37 2.57 -17.32
C ARG A 118 4.74 2.88 -15.96
N PRO A 119 4.42 1.85 -15.14
CA PRO A 119 3.99 2.05 -13.75
C PRO A 119 5.03 2.81 -12.93
N ALA A 120 4.57 3.45 -11.85
CA ALA A 120 5.41 4.16 -10.89
C ALA A 120 6.51 3.24 -10.33
N GLU A 121 7.72 3.79 -10.16
CA GLU A 121 8.90 3.09 -9.64
C GLU A 121 8.60 2.25 -8.39
N TYR A 122 7.98 2.90 -7.42
CA TYR A 122 7.50 2.27 -6.20
C TYR A 122 6.76 0.94 -6.46
N LEU A 123 5.82 0.90 -7.41
CA LEU A 123 5.09 -0.33 -7.71
C LEU A 123 5.96 -1.38 -8.43
N ARG A 124 6.90 -0.94 -9.27
CA ARG A 124 7.85 -1.83 -9.96
C ARG A 124 8.73 -2.56 -8.97
N GLU A 125 9.19 -1.88 -7.93
CA GLU A 125 9.99 -2.48 -6.86
C GLU A 125 9.19 -3.47 -6.01
N ARG A 126 7.90 -3.19 -5.75
CA ARG A 126 7.04 -4.08 -4.95
C ARG A 126 6.68 -5.37 -5.69
N CYS A 127 6.44 -5.28 -7.00
CA CYS A 127 6.17 -6.46 -7.81
C CYS A 127 6.59 -6.28 -9.27
N PRO A 128 7.83 -6.67 -9.62
CA PRO A 128 8.32 -6.61 -11.00
C PRO A 128 7.46 -7.42 -11.97
N LEU A 129 6.84 -8.50 -11.51
CA LEU A 129 5.93 -9.33 -12.32
C LEU A 129 4.63 -8.59 -12.70
N CYS A 130 4.09 -7.75 -11.81
CA CYS A 130 2.90 -6.96 -12.09
C CYS A 130 3.23 -5.65 -12.84
N PHE A 131 4.38 -5.04 -12.56
CA PHE A 131 4.64 -3.65 -12.91
C PHE A 131 5.94 -3.38 -13.69
N GLY A 132 6.87 -4.34 -13.75
CA GLY A 132 8.20 -4.14 -14.34
C GLY A 132 8.24 -4.25 -15.87
N GLY A 133 7.40 -5.12 -16.44
CA GLY A 133 7.39 -5.44 -17.87
C GLY A 133 6.50 -4.53 -18.73
N PRO A 134 6.69 -4.56 -20.07
CA PRO A 134 5.77 -3.92 -21.00
C PRO A 134 4.37 -4.51 -20.84
N ARG A 135 3.37 -3.65 -20.80
CA ARG A 135 1.97 -4.07 -20.71
C ARG A 135 1.61 -4.82 -22.01
N PRO A 136 1.03 -6.03 -21.97
CA PRO A 136 0.71 -6.78 -23.17
C PRO A 136 -0.38 -6.05 -23.96
N ILE A 137 0.00 -5.34 -25.03
CA ILE A 137 -0.87 -4.47 -25.83
C ILE A 137 -2.06 -5.23 -26.48
N GLY A 138 -2.03 -6.57 -26.53
CA GLY A 138 -3.09 -7.42 -27.12
C GLY A 138 -3.92 -8.26 -26.14
N ALA A 139 -3.54 -8.41 -24.86
CA ALA A 139 -4.30 -9.23 -23.90
C ALA A 139 -5.52 -8.49 -23.30
N TYR A 140 -5.64 -7.19 -23.57
CA TYR A 140 -6.69 -6.29 -23.07
C TYR A 140 -8.08 -6.55 -23.67
N PHE A 141 -8.21 -7.38 -24.71
CA PHE A 141 -9.51 -7.61 -25.34
C PHE A 141 -10.47 -8.40 -24.44
N LEU A 142 -9.95 -9.25 -23.55
CA LEU A 142 -10.78 -10.07 -22.64
C LEU A 142 -10.86 -9.52 -21.21
N LEU A 143 -9.86 -8.77 -20.75
CA LEU A 143 -9.82 -8.16 -19.42
C LEU A 143 -9.54 -6.65 -19.57
N ARG A 144 -10.59 -5.83 -19.41
CA ARG A 144 -10.48 -4.35 -19.39
C ARG A 144 -9.66 -3.81 -18.19
N SER A 145 -9.16 -4.68 -17.31
CA SER A 145 -8.39 -4.32 -16.13
C SER A 145 -6.89 -4.38 -16.39
N HIS A 146 -6.18 -3.33 -15.98
CA HIS A 146 -4.72 -3.26 -16.11
C HIS A 146 -3.97 -3.97 -14.98
N VAL A 147 -4.60 -4.07 -13.81
CA VAL A 147 -4.05 -4.67 -12.59
C VAL A 147 -5.22 -5.27 -11.82
N ILE A 148 -4.99 -6.42 -11.19
CA ILE A 148 -5.90 -6.98 -10.19
C ILE A 148 -5.20 -6.87 -8.85
N VAL A 149 -5.88 -6.22 -7.91
CA VAL A 149 -5.45 -6.09 -6.51
C VAL A 149 -6.50 -6.66 -5.60
N CYS A 150 -6.06 -7.27 -4.51
CA CYS A 150 -6.88 -7.78 -3.42
C CYS A 150 -6.80 -6.81 -2.25
N LEU A 151 -7.94 -6.50 -1.65
CA LEU A 151 -8.01 -5.80 -0.37
C LEU A 151 -8.27 -6.84 0.70
N ASP A 152 -7.37 -6.94 1.68
CA ASP A 152 -7.58 -7.78 2.86
C ASP A 152 -7.55 -6.93 4.13
N ALA A 153 -8.41 -7.30 5.09
CA ALA A 153 -8.58 -6.58 6.34
C ALA A 153 -8.55 -7.55 7.52
N ASN A 154 -7.49 -7.47 8.32
CA ASN A 154 -7.32 -8.29 9.50
C ASN A 154 -7.60 -7.49 10.78
N PHE A 155 -8.77 -7.73 11.38
CA PHE A 155 -9.20 -7.12 12.64
C PHE A 155 -8.72 -7.85 13.89
N SER A 156 -8.01 -8.99 13.74
CA SER A 156 -7.38 -9.68 14.87
C SER A 156 -6.06 -9.03 15.29
N GLN A 157 -5.40 -8.32 14.36
CA GLN A 157 -4.21 -7.53 14.63
C GLN A 157 -4.62 -6.20 15.25
N LYS A 158 -4.36 -6.05 16.56
CA LYS A 158 -4.73 -4.87 17.35
C LYS A 158 -3.51 -4.35 18.09
N ARG A 159 -3.26 -3.06 18.03
CA ARG A 159 -2.20 -2.41 18.80
C ARG A 159 -2.80 -1.80 20.06
N ARG A 160 -2.34 -2.23 21.23
CA ARG A 160 -2.77 -1.61 22.50
C ARG A 160 -2.33 -0.16 22.55
N ARG A 161 -3.18 0.68 23.12
CA ARG A 161 -2.81 2.05 23.47
C ARG A 161 -1.79 1.97 24.61
N SER A 162 -0.58 2.47 24.37
CA SER A 162 0.47 2.59 25.39
C SER A 162 0.40 3.96 26.05
N ASN A 163 0.88 4.05 27.30
CA ASN A 163 1.04 5.34 28.00
C ASN A 163 2.20 6.18 27.45
N TYR A 164 3.10 5.54 26.72
CA TYR A 164 4.29 6.15 26.14
C TYR A 164 4.35 5.79 24.66
N THR A 165 4.60 6.78 23.82
CA THR A 165 4.89 6.57 22.40
C THR A 165 6.37 6.33 22.24
N ASP A 166 6.73 5.20 21.63
CA ASP A 166 8.11 5.00 21.20
C ASP A 166 8.51 6.11 20.21
N PRO A 167 9.80 6.49 20.15
CA PRO A 167 10.28 7.41 19.14
C PRO A 167 9.88 6.94 17.74
N ALA A 168 9.53 7.88 16.87
CA ALA A 168 9.15 7.56 15.50
C ALA A 168 10.33 6.89 14.78
N LEU A 169 10.12 5.66 14.32
CA LEU A 169 11.04 4.95 13.45
C LEU A 169 10.62 5.20 12.01
N SER A 170 11.45 5.92 11.26
CA SER A 170 11.25 6.10 9.83
C SER A 170 11.75 4.88 9.07
N TYR A 171 10.90 4.36 8.19
CA TYR A 171 11.25 3.29 7.27
C TYR A 171 11.07 3.84 5.85
N GLU A 172 12.17 4.07 5.13
CA GLU A 172 12.14 4.61 3.76
C GLU A 172 11.28 3.76 2.83
N ASN A 173 11.24 2.43 3.06
CA ASN A 173 10.42 1.47 2.33
C ASN A 173 9.14 1.04 3.07
N SER A 174 8.52 1.96 3.81
CA SER A 174 7.25 1.70 4.48
C SER A 174 6.20 1.12 3.51
N ARG A 175 5.36 0.24 4.05
CA ARG A 175 4.16 -0.33 3.39
C ARG A 175 2.89 0.32 3.93
N PHE A 176 3.03 1.22 4.91
CA PHE A 176 1.95 1.99 5.47
C PHE A 176 1.80 3.29 4.72
N VAL A 177 0.55 3.69 4.52
CA VAL A 177 0.19 5.00 3.98
C VAL A 177 0.55 6.06 5.03
N ASP A 178 1.08 7.19 4.57
CA ASP A 178 1.39 8.32 5.45
C ASP A 178 0.12 8.82 6.16
N PRO A 179 0.16 9.12 7.48
CA PRO A 179 -0.99 9.63 8.20
C PRO A 179 -1.63 10.87 7.58
N CYS A 180 -0.84 11.80 7.03
CA CYS A 180 -1.37 13.00 6.37
C CYS A 180 -2.12 12.64 5.08
N ASP A 181 -1.67 11.61 4.38
CA ASP A 181 -2.38 11.09 3.20
C ASP A 181 -3.69 10.43 3.60
N VAL A 182 -3.71 9.69 4.71
CA VAL A 182 -4.94 9.09 5.26
C VAL A 182 -5.95 10.17 5.63
N GLU A 183 -5.54 11.20 6.37
CA GLU A 183 -6.40 12.33 6.75
C GLU A 183 -6.96 13.07 5.53
N ARG A 184 -6.13 13.29 4.51
CA ARG A 184 -6.56 13.92 3.26
C ARG A 184 -7.59 13.07 2.53
N MET A 185 -7.38 11.76 2.44
CA MET A 185 -8.33 10.82 1.82
C MET A 185 -9.64 10.76 2.61
N GLU A 186 -9.59 10.75 3.94
CA GLU A 186 -10.77 10.76 4.80
C GLU A 186 -11.62 12.01 4.55
N LYS A 187 -10.98 13.18 4.53
CA LYS A 187 -11.65 14.46 4.22
C LYS A 187 -12.29 14.43 2.83
N GLU A 188 -11.58 13.95 1.83
CA GLU A 188 -12.10 13.85 0.46
C GLU A 188 -13.34 12.93 0.38
N VAL A 189 -13.29 11.77 1.05
CA VAL A 189 -14.41 10.83 1.11
C VAL A 189 -15.62 11.47 1.79
N GLU A 190 -15.42 12.18 2.90
CA GLU A 190 -16.50 12.83 3.64
C GLU A 190 -17.13 13.99 2.85
N GLU A 191 -16.31 14.79 2.16
CA GLU A 191 -16.79 15.83 1.25
C GLU A 191 -17.60 15.24 0.08
N LYS A 192 -17.21 14.07 -0.43
CA LYS A 192 -17.97 13.39 -1.49
C LYS A 192 -19.27 12.78 -0.96
N ARG A 193 -19.25 12.19 0.24
CA ARG A 193 -20.45 11.62 0.88
C ARG A 193 -21.50 12.69 1.17
N SER A 194 -21.08 13.81 1.75
CA SER A 194 -21.97 14.95 2.05
C SER A 194 -22.61 15.55 0.79
N LYS A 195 -21.90 15.52 -0.35
CA LYS A 195 -22.43 15.96 -1.66
C LYS A 195 -23.43 14.98 -2.30
N VAL A 196 -23.43 13.69 -1.91
CA VAL A 196 -24.35 12.66 -2.43
C VAL A 196 -25.62 12.59 -1.57
N THR A 197 -26.32 13.71 -1.42
CA THR A 197 -27.75 13.73 -1.03
C THR A 197 -28.67 13.74 -2.26
N ARG A 198 -28.23 13.12 -3.37
CA ARG A 198 -29.14 12.82 -4.47
C ARG A 198 -30.11 11.74 -3.99
N LYS A 199 -31.38 12.08 -3.77
CA LYS A 199 -32.47 11.09 -3.72
C LYS A 199 -32.27 10.16 -4.91
N ARG A 200 -31.86 8.91 -4.67
CA ARG A 200 -31.76 7.90 -5.74
C ARG A 200 -33.12 7.92 -6.42
N LYS A 201 -33.21 8.36 -7.68
CA LYS A 201 -34.38 8.02 -8.51
C LYS A 201 -34.34 6.49 -8.54
N LYS A 202 -35.25 5.84 -7.79
CA LYS A 202 -35.41 4.38 -7.78
C LYS A 202 -35.49 3.96 -9.25
N GLY A 203 -34.39 3.38 -9.76
CA GLY A 203 -34.34 2.86 -11.12
C GLY A 203 -35.43 1.82 -11.25
N THR A 204 -36.09 1.78 -12.40
CA THR A 204 -37.20 0.89 -12.72
C THR A 204 -36.80 -0.58 -12.88
N SER A 205 -35.56 -0.96 -12.55
CA SER A 205 -35.08 -2.34 -12.59
C SER A 205 -35.21 -3.00 -11.21
N ALA A 206 -36.18 -3.92 -11.10
CA ALA A 206 -36.38 -4.87 -9.99
C ALA A 206 -36.25 -4.28 -8.57
N LYS A 207 -37.37 -3.81 -8.02
CA LYS A 207 -37.46 -3.56 -6.57
C LYS A 207 -37.41 -4.90 -5.85
N LEU A 208 -36.29 -5.18 -5.17
CA LEU A 208 -36.29 -6.15 -4.08
C LEU A 208 -37.17 -5.59 -2.95
N ASP A 209 -37.84 -6.48 -2.23
CA ASP A 209 -38.61 -6.08 -1.06
C ASP A 209 -37.67 -5.48 0.00
N ASP A 210 -38.14 -4.44 0.69
CA ASP A 210 -37.34 -3.78 1.72
C ASP A 210 -36.99 -4.80 2.84
N ALA A 211 -37.85 -5.80 3.08
CA ALA A 211 -37.55 -6.91 3.98
C ALA A 211 -36.33 -7.76 3.57
N VAL A 212 -36.11 -7.97 2.27
CA VAL A 212 -34.94 -8.70 1.74
C VAL A 212 -33.67 -7.84 1.86
N LEU A 213 -33.80 -6.53 1.68
CA LEU A 213 -32.70 -5.58 1.86
C LEU A 213 -32.31 -5.49 3.34
N ASP A 214 -33.28 -5.43 4.24
CA ASP A 214 -33.08 -5.41 5.70
C ASP A 214 -32.45 -6.71 6.18
N GLU A 215 -32.97 -7.88 5.76
CA GLU A 215 -32.37 -9.18 6.08
C GLU A 215 -30.93 -9.28 5.56
N CYS A 216 -30.68 -8.80 4.34
CA CYS A 216 -29.34 -8.72 3.76
C CYS A 216 -28.42 -7.84 4.62
N GLU A 217 -28.82 -6.62 4.97
CA GLU A 217 -28.06 -5.71 5.84
C GLU A 217 -27.78 -6.34 7.23
N HIS A 218 -28.77 -7.05 7.77
CA HIS A 218 -28.63 -7.75 9.04
C HIS A 218 -27.68 -8.96 8.97
N SER A 219 -27.59 -9.61 7.81
CA SER A 219 -26.67 -10.73 7.57
C SER A 219 -25.20 -10.30 7.37
N PHE A 220 -24.94 -9.06 6.91
CA PHE A 220 -23.59 -8.51 6.73
C PHE A 220 -23.00 -7.95 8.03
N LEU A 221 -22.66 -8.84 8.97
CA LEU A 221 -21.98 -8.50 10.24
C LEU A 221 -20.70 -7.68 10.05
N ALA A 222 -20.04 -7.76 8.89
CA ALA A 222 -18.83 -7.01 8.60
C ALA A 222 -19.07 -5.54 8.24
N ALA A 223 -20.28 -5.19 7.75
CA ALA A 223 -20.69 -3.86 7.32
C ALA A 223 -21.53 -3.11 8.36
N GLN A 224 -22.00 -3.80 9.40
CA GLN A 224 -22.68 -3.18 10.53
C GLN A 224 -21.72 -2.30 11.34
N GLU A 225 -21.79 -0.99 11.12
CA GLU A 225 -21.02 0.03 11.84
C GLU A 225 -21.17 -0.06 13.36
N LYS A 226 -22.33 -0.56 13.82
CA LYS A 226 -22.67 -0.74 15.24
C LYS A 226 -21.94 -1.93 15.91
N VAL A 227 -21.47 -2.91 15.14
CA VAL A 227 -20.71 -4.04 15.70
C VAL A 227 -19.26 -3.59 15.90
N THR A 228 -18.98 -3.10 17.10
CA THR A 228 -17.65 -2.64 17.50
C THR A 228 -16.70 -3.86 17.56
N LYS A 229 -16.04 -4.19 16.45
CA LYS A 229 -15.09 -5.32 16.33
C LYS A 229 -13.90 -5.22 17.30
N ALA A 230 -13.61 -4.02 17.81
CA ALA A 230 -12.62 -3.77 18.86
C ALA A 230 -12.92 -2.47 19.60
N SER A 231 -12.77 -2.47 20.93
CA SER A 231 -12.89 -1.24 21.74
C SER A 231 -11.77 -0.25 21.39
N LYS A 232 -12.15 0.96 20.95
CA LYS A 232 -11.22 2.09 20.75
C LYS A 232 -10.64 2.63 22.07
N ASN A 233 -11.15 2.21 23.22
CA ASN A 233 -10.66 2.66 24.53
C ASN A 233 -9.32 2.01 24.88
N TYR A 234 -9.08 0.78 24.40
CA TYR A 234 -7.90 -0.02 24.76
C TYR A 234 -6.89 -0.18 23.61
N TYR A 235 -7.34 0.00 22.37
CA TYR A 235 -6.53 -0.21 21.18
C TYR A 235 -6.42 1.08 20.38
N ALA A 236 -5.19 1.45 20.03
CA ALA A 236 -4.91 2.57 19.14
C ALA A 236 -5.29 2.22 17.70
N ASP A 237 -5.03 0.97 17.28
CA ASP A 237 -5.42 0.45 15.97
C ASP A 237 -6.33 -0.77 16.16
N THR A 238 -7.44 -0.80 15.42
CA THR A 238 -8.49 -1.83 15.55
C THR A 238 -8.43 -2.91 14.48
N GLY A 239 -7.50 -2.78 13.54
CA GLY A 239 -7.23 -3.73 12.46
C GLY A 239 -6.16 -3.20 11.53
N LEU A 240 -5.62 -4.07 10.69
CA LEU A 240 -4.75 -3.71 9.58
C LEU A 240 -5.44 -4.04 8.26
N MET A 241 -5.28 -3.16 7.28
CA MET A 241 -5.76 -3.37 5.91
C MET A 241 -4.58 -3.31 4.96
N ALA A 242 -4.53 -4.23 4.01
CA ALA A 242 -3.46 -4.30 3.02
C ALA A 242 -4.05 -4.38 1.61
N ILE A 243 -3.34 -3.77 0.66
CA ILE A 243 -3.54 -3.98 -0.76
C ILE A 243 -2.47 -4.98 -1.22
N LEU A 244 -2.91 -6.08 -1.80
CA LEU A 244 -2.05 -7.13 -2.33
C LEU A 244 -2.20 -7.20 -3.84
N CYS A 245 -1.13 -7.48 -4.57
CA CYS A 245 -1.25 -7.83 -5.97
C CYS A 245 -1.62 -9.32 -6.14
N ARG A 246 -1.93 -9.75 -7.37
CA ARG A 246 -2.18 -11.17 -7.71
C ARG A 246 -1.02 -12.15 -7.43
N HIS A 247 0.17 -11.65 -7.12
CA HIS A 247 1.35 -12.44 -6.74
C HIS A 247 1.64 -12.35 -5.23
N ASP A 248 0.62 -11.99 -4.44
CA ASP A 248 0.68 -11.91 -2.98
C ASP A 248 1.76 -10.95 -2.45
N GLN A 249 2.02 -9.89 -3.20
CA GLN A 249 2.93 -8.82 -2.77
C GLN A 249 2.12 -7.64 -2.24
N VAL A 250 2.46 -7.19 -1.03
CA VAL A 250 1.90 -5.97 -0.44
C VAL A 250 2.37 -4.76 -1.24
N LEU A 251 1.41 -3.99 -1.75
CA LEU A 251 1.61 -2.77 -2.52
C LEU A 251 1.65 -1.55 -1.63
#